data_AF-A0A7C7V2E4-F1
#
_entry.id   AF-A0A7C7V2E4-F1
#
_cell.length_a   1.000
_cell.length_b   1.000
_cell.length_c   1.000
_cell.angle_alpha   90.00
_cell.angle_beta   90.00
_cell.angle_gamma   90.00
#
_symmetry.space_group_name_H-M   'P 1'
#
loop_
_entity.id
_entity.type
_entity.pdbx_description
1 polymer ?
#
loop_
_entity_poly.entity_id
_entity_poly.type
_entity_poly.pdbx_seq_one_letter_code
_entity_poly.pdbx_strand_id
1 'polypeptide(L)' 'MDPCLEDPDIFPDFRDRFVTHINEAVQAQLPEPYYAALARRAWVEVSDRF' A
#
# COMPACT_ATOMS: atom_id res chain seq x y z
N MET A 1 -13.00 -0.91 0.97
CA MET A 1 -12.19 0.09 1.67
C MET A 1 -13.12 1.23 2.04
N ASP A 2 -12.91 1.84 3.20
CA ASP A 2 -13.81 2.88 3.73
C ASP A 2 -13.64 4.18 2.91
N PRO A 3 -14.69 4.71 2.26
CA PRO A 3 -14.59 5.88 1.39
C PRO A 3 -14.02 7.11 2.10
N CYS A 4 -14.27 7.23 3.41
CA CYS A 4 -13.81 8.37 4.19
C CYS A 4 -12.30 8.36 4.43
N LEU A 5 -11.64 7.20 4.33
CA LEU A 5 -10.19 7.06 4.52
C LEU A 5 -9.41 7.11 3.20
N GLU A 6 -10.10 7.07 2.07
CA GLU A 6 -9.52 7.17 0.73
C GLU A 6 -9.81 8.52 0.06
N ASP A 7 -10.53 9.43 0.74
CA ASP A 7 -10.79 10.77 0.25
C ASP A 7 -9.51 11.64 0.34
N PRO A 8 -8.90 12.01 -0.81
CA PRO A 8 -7.68 12.80 -0.83
C PRO A 8 -7.89 14.24 -0.33
N ASP A 9 -9.13 14.75 -0.29
CA ASP A 9 -9.41 16.09 0.22
C ASP A 9 -9.38 16.12 1.76
N ILE A 10 -9.64 14.99 2.40
CA ILE A 10 -9.61 14.84 3.86
C ILE A 10 -8.24 14.32 4.31
N PHE A 11 -7.66 13.40 3.54
CA PHE A 11 -6.47 12.64 3.91
C PHE A 11 -5.52 12.45 2.71
N PRO A 12 -4.88 13.54 2.23
CA PRO A 12 -4.12 13.52 0.97
C PRO A 12 -3.00 12.49 0.94
N ASP A 13 -2.32 12.30 2.07
CA ASP A 13 -1.16 11.39 2.16
C ASP A 13 -1.40 10.18 3.06
N PHE A 14 -2.66 9.93 3.51
CA PHE A 14 -2.91 8.90 4.51
C PHE A 14 -2.51 7.51 4.01
N ARG A 15 -2.89 7.17 2.78
CA ARG A 15 -2.51 5.90 2.16
C ARG A 15 -0.99 5.72 2.21
N ASP A 16 -0.26 6.73 1.76
CA ASP A 16 1.19 6.70 1.59
C ASP A 16 1.91 6.55 2.93
N ARG A 17 1.47 7.33 3.92
CA ARG A 17 2.02 7.30 5.27
C ARG A 17 1.64 6.03 6.02
N PHE A 18 0.39 5.59 5.92
CA PHE A 18 -0.11 4.36 6.53
C PHE A 18 0.67 3.14 6.04
N VAL A 19 0.85 3.05 4.72
CA VAL A 19 1.63 1.98 4.10
C VAL A 19 3.09 1.99 4.55
N THR A 20 3.70 3.17 4.64
CA THR A 20 5.09 3.33 5.10
C THR A 20 5.23 2.84 6.54
N HIS A 21 4.38 3.33 7.45
CA HIS A 21 4.45 2.97 8.86
C HIS A 21 4.13 1.50 9.12
N ILE A 22 3.19 0.90 8.38
CA ILE A 22 2.95 -0.55 8.46
C ILE A 22 4.16 -1.33 8.00
N ASN A 23 4.78 -0.95 6.88
CA ASN A 23 5.96 -1.64 6.38
C ASN A 23 7.09 -1.63 7.42
N GLU A 24 7.40 -0.46 7.99
CA GLU A 24 8.41 -0.32 9.04
C GLU A 24 8.09 -1.16 10.29
N ALA A 25 6.83 -1.11 10.76
CA ALA A 25 6.40 -1.87 11.94
C ALA A 25 6.47 -3.39 11.72
N VAL A 26 6.17 -3.86 10.50
CA VAL A 26 6.30 -5.27 10.14
C VAL A 26 7.76 -5.66 9.98
N GLN A 27 8.58 -4.84 9.31
CA GLN A 27 10.01 -5.08 9.12
C GLN A 27 10.75 -5.24 10.46
N ALA A 28 10.39 -4.45 11.46
CA ALA A 28 10.97 -4.53 12.80
C ALA A 28 10.65 -5.85 13.54
N GLN A 29 9.58 -6.53 13.15
CA GLN A 29 9.16 -7.79 13.77
C GLN A 29 9.63 -9.02 12.99
N LEU A 30 10.19 -8.83 11.78
CA LEU A 30 10.68 -9.92 10.96
C LEU A 30 12.08 -10.34 11.42
N PRO A 31 12.32 -11.64 11.70
CA PRO A 31 13.67 -12.15 11.87
C PRO A 31 14.40 -12.18 10.52
N GLU A 32 15.72 -11.99 10.54
CA GLU A 32 16.54 -12.27 9.35
C GLU A 32 16.28 -13.70 8.85
N PRO A 33 16.16 -13.95 7.53
CA PRO A 33 16.48 -13.10 6.38
C PRO A 33 15.25 -12.44 5.70
N TYR A 34 14.12 -12.35 6.40
CA TYR A 34 12.86 -11.92 5.79
C TYR A 34 12.73 -10.40 5.74
N TYR A 35 12.21 -9.88 4.61
CA TYR A 35 11.95 -8.46 4.44
C TYR A 35 10.47 -8.20 4.13
N ALA A 36 9.96 -7.08 4.63
CA ALA A 36 8.61 -6.60 4.37
C ALA A 36 8.56 -5.95 2.97
N ALA A 37 8.13 -6.71 1.98
CA ALA A 37 7.90 -6.21 0.63
C ALA A 37 6.48 -5.66 0.49
N LEU A 38 6.34 -4.42 0.02
CA LEU A 38 5.04 -3.98 -0.46
C LEU A 38 4.90 -4.40 -1.93
N ALA A 39 4.05 -5.40 -2.19
CA ALA A 39 3.66 -5.72 -3.56
C ALA A 39 2.90 -4.52 -4.13
N ARG A 40 3.53 -3.79 -5.06
CA ARG A 40 2.81 -2.82 -5.88
C ARG A 40 1.77 -3.62 -6.66
N ARG A 41 0.48 -3.40 -6.35
CA ARG A 41 -0.63 -3.98 -7.09
C ARG A 41 -0.62 -3.33 -8.47
N ALA A 42 0.10 -3.92 -9.42
CA ALA A 42 0.02 -3.54 -10.81
C ALA A 42 -1.40 -3.89 -11.26
N TRP A 43 -2.24 -2.87 -11.44
CA TRP A 43 -3.49 -3.03 -12.15
C TRP A 43 -3.13 -3.42 -13.59
N VAL A 44 -3.32 -4.68 -13.93
CA VAL A 44 -3.27 -5.12 -15.33
C VAL A 44 -4.59 -4.66 -15.93
N GLU A 45 -4.61 -3.48 -16.55
CA GLU A 45 -5.66 -3.17 -17.51
C GLU A 45 -5.47 -4.09 -18.71
N VAL A 46 -6.32 -5.11 -18.81
CA VAL A 46 -6.45 -5.89 -20.04
C VAL A 46 -7.15 -4.98 -21.03
N SER A 47 -6.39 -4.28 -21.87
CA SER A 47 -6.93 -3.59 -23.04
C SER A 47 -7.47 -4.65 -24.01
N ASP A 48 -8.77 -4.89 -23.97
CA ASP A 48 -9.45 -5.71 -24.97
C ASP A 48 -9.38 -4.96 -26.31
N ARG A 49 -8.66 -5.53 -27.27
CA ARG A 49 -8.52 -4.97 -28.61
C ARG A 49 -9.42 -5.80 -29.52
N PHE A 50 -10.60 -5.25 -29.83
CA PHE A 50 -11.49 -5.75 -30.88
C PHE A 50 -10.81 -5.74 -32.26
#